data_AF-X1LZP9-F1
#
_entry.id   AF-X1LZP9-F1
#
_cell.length_a   1.000
_cell.length_b   1.000
_cell.length_c   1.000
_cell.angle_alpha   90.00
_cell.angle_beta   90.00
_cell.angle_gamma   90.00
#
_symmetry.space_group_name_H-M   'P 1'
#
loop_
_entity.id
_entity.type
_entity.pdbx_description
1 polymer ?
#
loop_
_entity_poly.entity_id
_entity_poly.type
_entity_poly.pdbx_seq_one_letter_code
_entity_poly.pdbx_strand_id
1 'polypeptide(L)' 'VENNIAVTGIMSTLGYLDAYSTANMPTNLIQAQRDYFGAHTYQRTDKEGSFHTKWND' A
#
# COMPACT_ATOMS: atom_id res chain seq x y z
N VAL A 1 3.12 -2.79 24.08
CA VAL A 1 2.32 -3.98 23.75
C VAL A 1 2.32 -4.95 24.92
N GLU A 2 3.49 -5.39 25.37
CA GLU A 2 3.65 -6.33 26.51
C GLU A 2 2.92 -5.90 27.80
N ASN A 3 2.98 -4.62 28.15
CA ASN A 3 2.34 -4.11 29.37
C ASN A 3 0.83 -3.82 29.24
N ASN A 4 0.20 -4.10 28.08
CA ASN A 4 -1.23 -3.88 27.82
C ASN A 4 -1.76 -2.45 28.06
N ILE A 5 -0.87 -1.45 28.03
CA ILE A 5 -1.25 -0.03 28.14
C ILE A 5 -1.51 0.53 26.74
N ALA A 6 -2.64 1.22 26.58
CA ALA A 6 -2.97 1.93 25.34
C ALA A 6 -2.04 3.14 25.14
N VAL A 7 -1.38 3.18 23.99
CA VAL A 7 -0.45 4.26 23.58
C VAL A 7 -0.74 4.70 22.14
N THR A 8 -2.02 4.85 21.81
CA THR A 8 -2.52 5.08 20.45
C THR A 8 -1.91 6.31 19.77
N GLY A 9 -1.77 7.43 20.49
CA GLY A 9 -1.14 8.64 19.96
C GLY A 9 0.30 8.41 19.49
N ILE A 10 1.12 7.80 20.35
CA ILE A 10 2.53 7.48 20.06
C ILE A 10 2.64 6.51 18.89
N MET A 11 1.80 5.46 18.87
CA MET A 11 1.82 4.47 17.79
C MET A 11 1.40 5.06 16.44
N SER A 12 0.40 5.95 16.44
CA SER A 12 -0.03 6.65 15.23
C SER A 12 1.06 7.57 14.69
N THR A 13 1.71 8.36 15.55
CA THR A 13 2.82 9.23 15.15
C THR A 13 4.01 8.43 14.61
N LEU A 14 4.34 7.31 15.26
CA LEU A 14 5.40 6.42 14.78
C LEU A 14 5.07 5.82 13.41
N GLY A 15 3.85 5.30 13.24
CA GLY A 15 3.40 4.75 11.96
C GLY A 15 3.36 5.80 10.84
N TYR A 16 2.99 7.03 11.15
CA TYR A 16 3.07 8.14 10.20
C TYR A 16 4.51 8.43 9.77
N LEU A 17 5.45 8.53 10.71
CA LEU A 17 6.85 8.79 10.42
C LEU A 17 7.49 7.67 9.59
N ASP A 18 7.19 6.42 9.95
CA ASP A 18 7.64 5.23 9.22
C ASP A 18 7.09 5.23 7.78
N ALA A 19 5.80 5.46 7.60
CA ALA A 19 5.18 5.55 6.28
C ALA A 19 5.74 6.72 5.45
N TYR A 20 5.98 7.88 6.06
CA TYR A 20 6.53 9.06 5.38
C TYR A 20 7.97 8.85 4.90
N SER A 21 8.78 8.12 5.67
CA SER A 21 10.18 7.84 5.33
C SER A 21 10.37 6.58 4.47
N THR A 22 9.31 5.80 4.26
CA THR A 22 9.33 4.58 3.45
C THR A 22 9.15 4.88 1.97
N ALA A 23 10.20 4.69 1.17
CA ALA A 23 10.17 4.92 -0.27
C ALA A 23 9.21 3.98 -1.03
N ASN A 24 9.07 2.72 -0.58
CA ASN A 24 8.22 1.72 -1.21
C ASN A 24 7.27 1.11 -0.18
N MET A 25 5.99 1.49 -0.25
CA MET A 25 4.96 0.99 0.64
C MET A 25 4.24 -0.23 0.04
N PRO A 26 3.59 -1.08 0.86
CA PRO A 26 2.79 -2.22 0.40
C PRO A 26 1.50 -1.83 -0.37
N THR A 27 1.36 -0.56 -0.74
CA THR A 27 0.25 -0.05 -1.57
C THR A 27 0.22 -0.65 -2.97
N ASN A 28 1.34 -1.23 -3.44
CA ASN A 28 1.38 -2.02 -4.67
C ASN A 28 0.40 -3.21 -4.65
N LEU A 29 0.22 -3.88 -3.51
CA LEU A 29 -0.76 -4.96 -3.37
C LEU A 29 -2.20 -4.44 -3.43
N ILE A 30 -2.47 -3.27 -2.85
CA ILE A 30 -3.77 -2.61 -2.96
C ILE A 30 -4.06 -2.27 -4.42
N GLN A 31 -3.08 -1.76 -5.16
CA GLN A 31 -3.21 -1.48 -6.59
C GLN A 31 -3.51 -2.75 -7.40
N ALA A 32 -2.80 -3.85 -7.11
CA ALA A 32 -3.07 -5.15 -7.72
C ALA A 32 -4.50 -5.64 -7.42
N GLN A 33 -4.96 -5.52 -6.17
CA GLN A 33 -6.32 -5.88 -5.79
C GLN A 33 -7.35 -5.04 -6.55
N ARG A 34 -7.17 -3.71 -6.60
CA ARG A 34 -8.05 -2.78 -7.34
C ARG A 34 -8.16 -3.15 -8.81
N ASP A 35 -7.04 -3.49 -9.44
CA ASP A 35 -7.05 -3.94 -10.83
C ASP A 35 -7.73 -5.30 -10.99
N TYR A 36 -7.50 -6.23 -10.07
CA TYR A 36 -8.12 -7.56 -10.06
C TYR A 36 -9.64 -7.49 -10.00
N PHE A 37 -10.22 -6.79 -9.02
CA PHE A 37 -11.67 -6.83 -8.80
C PHE A 37 -12.45 -5.87 -9.71
N GLY A 38 -11.82 -4.81 -10.23
CA GLY A 38 -12.56 -3.73 -10.87
C GLY A 38 -11.88 -3.07 -12.06
N ALA A 39 -10.82 -3.68 -12.61
CA ALA A 39 -10.09 -3.16 -13.78
C ALA A 39 -9.67 -1.69 -13.63
N HIS A 40 -9.30 -1.29 -12.42
CA HIS A 40 -8.96 0.09 -12.08
C HIS A 40 -7.61 0.54 -12.62
N THR A 41 -6.83 -0.35 -13.24
CA THR A 41 -5.47 -0.13 -13.73
C THR A 41 -4.46 0.26 -12.62
N TYR A 42 -3.17 0.20 -12.94
CA TYR A 42 -2.07 0.63 -12.07
C TYR A 42 -0.89 1.16 -12.88
N GLN A 43 0.02 1.87 -12.22
CA GLN A 43 1.29 2.34 -12.78
C GLN A 43 2.42 1.38 -12.42
N ARG A 44 3.46 1.33 -13.27
CA ARG A 44 4.66 0.52 -13.04
C ARG A 44 5.86 1.39 -12.71
N THR A 45 6.84 0.82 -12.02
CA THR A 45 8.08 1.50 -11.64
C THR A 45 9.14 1.50 -12.75
N ASP A 46 8.98 0.65 -13.76
CA ASP A 46 9.94 0.46 -14.85
C ASP A 46 9.47 1.06 -16.19
N LYS A 47 8.20 1.47 -16.28
CA LYS A 47 7.61 1.99 -17.51
C LYS A 47 6.48 2.97 -17.24
N GLU A 48 6.52 4.10 -17.94
CA GLU A 48 5.46 5.09 -17.95
C GLU A 48 4.16 4.54 -18.56
N GLY A 49 3.02 4.94 -17.98
CA GLY A 49 1.69 4.61 -18.48
C GLY A 49 0.76 4.00 -17.44
N SER A 50 -0.43 3.59 -17.90
CA SER A 50 -1.42 2.88 -17.10
C SER A 50 -1.62 1.47 -17.65
N PHE A 51 -1.65 0.48 -16.77
CA PHE A 51 -1.64 -0.94 -17.11
C PHE A 51 -2.81 -1.65 -16.46
N HIS A 52 -3.47 -2.53 -17.23
CA HIS A 52 -4.44 -3.50 -16.73
C HIS A 52 -3.86 -4.90 -16.92
N THR A 53 -3.95 -5.74 -15.90
CA THR A 53 -3.57 -7.16 -15.98
C THR A 53 -4.82 -8.01 -16.19
N LYS A 54 -4.77 -8.96 -17.11
CA LYS A 54 -5.77 -10.03 -17.18
C LYS A 54 -5.42 -11.06 -16.11
N TRP A 55 -6.20 -11.06 -15.03
CA TRP A 55 -5.93 -11.89 -13.85
C TRP A 55 -6.50 -13.30 -13.93
N ASN A 56 -7.57 -13.47 -14.72
CA ASN A 56 -8.19 -14.74 -15.04
C ASN A 56 -7.97 -15.03 -16.53
N ASP A 57 -7.95 -16.32 -16.89
CA ASP A 57 -7.80 -16.80 -18.26
C ASP A 57 -9.02 -16.48 -19.14
#